data_AF-A0AAQ3N750-F1
#
_entry.id   AF-A0AAQ3N750-F1
#
_cell.length_a   1.000
_cell.length_b   1.000
_cell.length_c   1.000
_cell.angle_alpha   90.00
_cell.angle_beta   90.00
_cell.angle_gamma   90.00
#
_symmetry.space_group_name_H-M   'P 1'
#
loop_
_entity.id
_entity.type
_entity.pdbx_description
1 polymer ?
#
loop_
_entity_poly.entity_id
_entity_poly.type
_entity_poly.pdbx_seq_one_letter_code
_entity_poly.pdbx_strand_id
1 'polypeptide(L)'
;METRRTWKPNVQEKRLFSYILDRHVRVKVTTHAIRCIDKAGGIDEYLLKTPYHKMDTEMGILWKAKIEKLYEELGQKEVVFFSPEAEAKFEQDFKDLKLSEREAQKEVRRKMYTGMSKHERVPISYILAADKLKAGSVVSN
;
A
#
# COMPACT_ATOMS: atom_id res chain seq x y z
N MET A 1 13.45 -28.89 -49.34
CA MET A 1 12.31 -29.11 -48.43
C MET A 1 12.37 -28.06 -47.35
N GLU A 2 11.35 -27.23 -47.22
CA GLU A 2 11.29 -26.16 -46.22
C GLU A 2 10.54 -26.70 -44.99
N THR A 3 11.25 -26.84 -43.87
CA THR A 3 10.69 -27.38 -42.63
C THR A 3 9.96 -26.26 -41.87
N ARG A 4 8.72 -26.51 -41.45
CA ARG A 4 7.98 -25.55 -40.60
C ARG A 4 8.70 -25.36 -39.28
N ARG A 5 9.03 -24.11 -38.93
CA ARG A 5 9.67 -23.75 -37.66
C ARG A 5 8.74 -22.85 -36.85
N THR A 6 8.69 -23.08 -35.54
CA THR A 6 7.97 -22.23 -34.57
C THR A 6 8.98 -21.53 -33.68
N TRP A 7 8.85 -20.21 -33.54
CA TRP A 7 9.71 -19.40 -32.67
C TRP A 7 8.94 -19.00 -31.42
N LYS A 8 9.44 -19.41 -30.25
CA LYS A 8 8.84 -19.05 -28.97
C LYS A 8 9.50 -17.77 -28.43
N PRO A 9 8.71 -16.79 -27.96
CA PRO A 9 9.27 -15.59 -27.35
C PRO A 9 9.91 -15.91 -26.00
N ASN A 10 10.89 -15.10 -25.60
CA ASN A 10 11.50 -15.20 -24.28
C ASN A 10 10.61 -14.50 -23.23
N VAL A 11 9.87 -15.28 -22.45
CA VAL A 11 8.96 -14.81 -21.41
C VAL A 11 9.58 -15.03 -20.03
N GLN A 12 9.59 -14.00 -19.20
CA GLN A 12 10.21 -13.99 -17.88
C GLN A 12 9.20 -13.50 -16.83
N GLU A 13 9.15 -14.15 -15.67
CA GLU A 13 8.33 -13.68 -14.55
C GLU A 13 9.09 -12.62 -13.76
N LYS A 14 8.50 -11.43 -13.61
CA LYS A 14 9.11 -10.30 -12.92
C LYS A 14 8.12 -9.63 -11.97
N ARG A 15 8.68 -9.01 -10.93
CA ARG A 15 7.98 -8.14 -9.99
C ARG A 15 8.18 -6.70 -10.41
N LEU A 16 7.12 -6.05 -10.87
CA LEU A 16 7.13 -4.64 -11.25
C LEU A 16 6.42 -3.83 -10.17
N PHE A 17 6.97 -2.68 -9.82
CA PHE A 17 6.34 -1.79 -8.84
C PHE A 17 5.36 -0.87 -9.55
N SER A 18 4.13 -0.78 -9.03
CA SER A 18 3.12 0.18 -9.46
C SER A 18 3.03 1.27 -8.39
N TYR A 19 3.21 2.52 -8.80
CA TYR A 19 3.21 3.68 -7.90
C TYR A 19 1.81 3.98 -7.39
N ILE A 20 0.81 3.84 -8.25
CA ILE A 20 -0.59 4.14 -7.90
C ILE A 20 -1.15 3.13 -6.89
N LEU A 21 -0.75 1.86 -7.04
CA LEU A 21 -1.20 0.78 -6.18
C LEU A 21 -0.31 0.57 -4.95
N ASP A 22 0.79 1.32 -4.85
CA ASP A 22 1.86 1.20 -3.84
C ASP A 22 2.26 -0.25 -3.55
N ARG A 23 2.36 -1.07 -4.61
CA ARG A 23 2.61 -2.50 -4.47
C ARG A 23 3.36 -3.08 -5.66
N HIS A 24 4.06 -4.18 -5.39
CA HIS A 24 4.66 -4.99 -6.44
C HIS A 24 3.64 -5.94 -7.06
N VAL A 25 3.57 -5.95 -8.39
CA VAL A 25 2.75 -6.86 -9.17
C VAL A 25 3.61 -7.87 -9.90
N ARG A 26 3.26 -9.15 -9.79
CA ARG A 26 3.94 -10.25 -10.48
C ARG A 26 3.30 -10.47 -11.83
N VAL A 27 4.09 -10.33 -12.89
CA VAL A 27 3.63 -10.51 -14.27
C VAL A 27 4.66 -11.27 -15.09
N LYS A 28 4.16 -12.10 -16.02
CA LYS A 28 4.96 -12.71 -17.07
C LYS A 28 5.08 -11.72 -18.21
N VAL A 29 6.30 -11.29 -18.48
CA VAL A 29 6.61 -10.24 -19.46
C VAL A 29 7.70 -10.70 -20.40
N THR A 30 7.64 -10.23 -21.65
CA THR A 30 8.73 -10.44 -22.60
C THR A 30 9.90 -9.51 -22.29
N THR A 31 11.10 -9.89 -22.72
CA THR A 31 12.29 -9.03 -22.55
C THR A 31 12.15 -7.69 -23.26
N HIS A 32 11.43 -7.64 -24.39
CA HIS A 32 11.13 -6.39 -25.08
C HIS A 32 10.18 -5.50 -24.27
N ALA A 33 9.11 -6.07 -23.70
CA ALA A 33 8.17 -5.33 -22.87
C ALA A 33 8.86 -4.72 -21.64
N ILE A 34 9.77 -5.46 -20.98
CA ILE A 34 10.57 -4.93 -19.87
C ILE A 34 11.31 -3.65 -20.29
N ARG A 35 12.03 -3.67 -21.41
CA ARG A 35 12.74 -2.49 -21.92
C ARG A 35 11.80 -1.32 -22.23
N CYS A 36 10.62 -1.60 -22.75
CA CYS A 36 9.61 -0.57 -23.01
C CYS A 36 9.05 0.05 -21.72
N ILE A 37 8.87 -0.76 -20.68
CA ILE A 37 8.45 -0.31 -19.35
C ILE A 37 9.52 0.60 -18.73
N ASP A 38 10.79 0.18 -18.80
CA ASP A 38 11.92 0.99 -18.32
C ASP A 38 12.02 2.33 -19.07
N LYS A 39 11.82 2.31 -20.40
CA LYS A 39 11.80 3.51 -21.24
C LYS A 39 10.61 4.43 -20.94
N ALA A 40 9.46 3.86 -20.59
CA ALA A 40 8.28 4.63 -20.21
C ALA A 40 8.43 5.26 -18.82
N GLY A 41 9.28 4.69 -17.95
CA GLY A 41 9.50 5.14 -16.58
C GLY A 41 8.66 4.40 -15.53
N GLY A 42 8.11 3.22 -15.86
CA GLY A 42 7.30 2.42 -14.94
C GLY A 42 6.15 1.68 -15.64
N ILE A 43 5.53 0.76 -14.92
CA ILE A 43 4.43 -0.06 -15.46
C ILE A 43 3.16 0.78 -15.70
N ASP A 44 2.85 1.69 -14.78
CA ASP A 44 1.64 2.50 -14.84
C ASP A 44 1.68 3.43 -16.06
N GLU A 45 2.82 4.11 -16.22
CA GLU A 45 3.07 5.02 -17.34
C GLU A 45 3.10 4.28 -18.68
N TYR A 46 3.65 3.07 -18.70
CA TYR A 46 3.61 2.21 -19.88
C TYR A 46 2.18 1.85 -20.29
N LEU A 47 1.31 1.51 -19.32
CA LEU A 47 -0.09 1.17 -19.59
C LEU A 47 -0.88 2.38 -20.10
N LEU A 48 -0.67 3.57 -19.54
CA LEU A 48 -1.31 4.80 -20.00
C LEU A 48 -0.88 5.17 -21.43
N LYS A 49 0.43 5.16 -21.72
CA LYS A 49 0.97 5.50 -23.04
C LYS A 49 0.62 4.49 -24.13
N THR A 50 0.40 3.23 -23.77
CA THR A 50 0.13 2.18 -24.75
C THR A 50 -1.33 2.26 -25.22
N PRO A 51 -1.59 2.37 -26.53
CA PRO A 51 -2.94 2.43 -27.05
C PRO A 51 -3.63 1.06 -26.98
N TYR A 52 -4.95 1.05 -26.86
CA TYR A 52 -5.75 -0.18 -26.67
C TYR A 52 -5.55 -1.21 -27.80
N HIS A 53 -5.31 -0.79 -29.04
CA HIS A 53 -5.07 -1.70 -30.16
C HIS A 53 -3.75 -2.48 -30.09
N LYS A 54 -2.80 -2.08 -29.22
CA LYS A 54 -1.55 -2.82 -28.97
C LYS A 54 -1.65 -3.72 -27.75
N MET A 55 -2.76 -3.66 -27.02
CA MET A 55 -2.99 -4.49 -25.85
C MET A 55 -3.81 -5.71 -26.27
N ASP A 56 -3.12 -6.78 -26.63
CA ASP A 56 -3.77 -8.03 -27.02
C ASP A 56 -4.30 -8.84 -25.81
N THR A 57 -3.94 -8.41 -24.59
CA THR A 57 -4.30 -9.13 -23.36
C THR A 57 -5.45 -8.45 -22.63
N GLU A 58 -6.50 -9.20 -22.33
CA GLU A 58 -7.66 -8.74 -21.52
C GLU A 58 -7.22 -8.12 -20.17
N MET A 59 -6.25 -8.76 -19.52
CA MET A 59 -5.66 -8.26 -18.27
C MET A 59 -5.03 -6.87 -18.43
N GLY A 60 -4.40 -6.59 -19.58
CA GLY A 60 -3.79 -5.29 -19.85
C GLY A 60 -4.85 -4.19 -19.96
N ILE A 61 -5.96 -4.49 -20.64
CA ILE A 61 -7.10 -3.58 -20.80
C ILE A 61 -7.74 -3.29 -19.44
N LEU A 62 -8.00 -4.34 -18.65
CA LEU A 62 -8.57 -4.20 -17.31
C LEU A 62 -7.69 -3.33 -16.40
N TRP A 63 -6.37 -3.54 -16.45
CA TRP A 63 -5.45 -2.77 -15.62
C TRP A 63 -5.35 -1.32 -16.03
N LYS A 64 -5.36 -1.05 -17.33
CA LYS A 64 -5.40 0.31 -17.84
C LYS A 64 -6.65 1.04 -17.36
N ALA A 65 -7.83 0.45 -17.52
CA ALA A 65 -9.08 1.03 -17.05
C ALA A 65 -9.07 1.28 -15.52
N LYS A 66 -8.50 0.34 -14.75
CA LYS A 66 -8.35 0.50 -13.30
C LYS A 66 -7.43 1.68 -12.96
N ILE A 67 -6.30 1.80 -13.66
CA ILE A 67 -5.32 2.86 -13.44
C ILE A 67 -5.89 4.23 -13.83
N GLU A 68 -6.58 4.33 -14.97
CA GLU A 68 -7.25 5.56 -15.41
C GLU A 68 -8.25 6.03 -14.35
N LYS A 69 -9.09 5.13 -13.84
CA LYS A 69 -10.04 5.45 -12.75
C LYS A 69 -9.34 5.97 -11.49
N LEU A 70 -8.24 5.33 -11.08
CA LEU A 70 -7.49 5.77 -9.90
C LEU A 70 -6.83 7.15 -10.10
N TYR A 71 -6.39 7.46 -11.31
CA TYR A 71 -5.89 8.80 -11.64
C TYR A 71 -6.99 9.85 -11.67
N GLU A 72 -8.19 9.52 -12.14
CA GLU A 72 -9.35 10.43 -12.06
C GLU A 72 -9.71 10.72 -10.60
N GLU A 73 -9.72 9.70 -9.74
CA GLU A 73 -9.95 9.86 -8.29
C GLU A 73 -8.86 10.74 -7.63
N LEU A 74 -7.60 10.55 -8.02
CA LEU A 74 -6.48 11.38 -7.54
C LEU A 74 -6.56 12.82 -8.09
N GLY A 75 -6.99 13.01 -9.33
CA GLY A 75 -7.13 14.32 -9.96
C GLY A 75 -8.33 15.13 -9.42
N GLN A 76 -9.42 14.45 -9.05
CA GLN A 76 -10.56 15.04 -8.35
C GLN A 76 -10.27 15.37 -6.89
N LYS A 77 -9.22 14.77 -6.33
CA LYS A 77 -8.69 15.18 -5.04
C LYS A 77 -8.01 16.53 -5.21
N GLU A 78 -8.82 17.58 -5.12
CA GLU A 78 -8.31 18.93 -4.95
C GLU A 78 -7.29 18.88 -3.81
N VAL A 79 -6.05 19.26 -4.12
CA VAL A 79 -5.08 19.60 -3.09
C VAL A 79 -5.61 20.89 -2.48
N VAL A 80 -6.56 20.75 -1.55
CA VAL A 80 -7.13 21.90 -0.85
C VAL A 80 -5.97 22.48 -0.06
N PHE A 81 -5.41 23.58 -0.55
CA PHE A 81 -4.48 24.39 0.21
C PHE A 81 -5.32 24.94 1.35
N PHE A 82 -5.24 24.30 2.52
CA PHE A 82 -5.99 24.76 3.68
C PHE A 82 -5.60 26.22 3.94
N SER A 83 -6.59 27.08 4.19
CA SER A 83 -6.31 28.41 4.73
C SER A 83 -5.49 28.25 6.02
N PRO A 84 -4.50 29.11 6.33
CA PRO A 84 -3.70 29.01 7.55
C PRO A 84 -4.54 28.88 8.83
N GLU A 85 -5.74 29.46 8.84
CA GLU A 85 -6.70 29.35 9.95
C GLU A 85 -7.31 27.94 10.07
N ALA A 86 -7.57 27.29 8.94
CA ALA A 86 -8.07 25.92 8.90
C ALA A 86 -6.99 24.94 9.36
N GLU A 87 -5.73 25.13 8.96
CA GLU A 87 -4.60 24.32 9.42
C GLU A 87 -4.43 24.38 10.95
N ALA A 88 -4.50 25.57 11.53
CA ALA A 88 -4.40 25.76 12.99
C ALA A 88 -5.53 25.06 13.75
N LYS A 89 -6.75 25.10 13.20
CA LYS A 89 -7.92 24.41 13.78
C LYS A 89 -7.75 22.89 13.73
N PHE A 90 -7.32 22.34 12.59
CA PHE A 90 -7.03 20.90 12.50
C PHE A 90 -5.91 20.50 13.48
N GLU A 91 -4.90 21.34 13.66
CA GLU A 91 -3.82 21.04 14.59
C GLU A 91 -4.28 21.02 16.06
N GLN A 92 -5.21 21.91 16.43
CA GLN A 92 -5.88 21.86 17.73
C GLN A 92 -6.76 20.61 17.86
N ASP A 93 -7.59 20.31 16.86
CA ASP A 93 -8.45 19.12 16.84
C ASP A 93 -7.62 17.82 16.95
N PHE A 94 -6.47 17.73 16.28
CA PHE A 94 -5.54 16.59 16.39
C PHE A 94 -4.83 16.51 17.75
N LYS A 95 -4.50 17.66 18.37
CA LYS A 95 -3.93 17.71 19.72
C LYS A 95 -4.94 17.24 20.76
N ASP A 96 -6.18 17.69 20.64
CA ASP A 96 -7.29 17.31 21.52
C ASP A 96 -7.64 15.83 21.35
N LEU A 97 -7.65 15.33 20.11
CA LEU A 97 -7.80 13.89 19.84
C LEU A 97 -6.69 13.08 20.50
N LYS A 98 -5.41 13.46 20.33
CA LYS A 98 -4.28 12.78 20.98
C LYS A 98 -4.31 12.88 22.51
N LEU A 99 -4.82 13.98 23.05
CA LEU A 99 -5.04 14.15 24.48
C LEU A 99 -6.13 13.19 24.98
N SER A 100 -7.25 13.09 24.26
CA SER A 100 -8.35 12.17 24.60
C SER A 100 -7.93 10.70 24.50
N GLU A 101 -7.17 10.30 23.47
CA GLU A 101 -6.60 8.96 23.35
C GLU A 101 -5.62 8.65 24.49
N ARG A 102 -4.77 9.62 24.87
CA ARG A 102 -3.87 9.49 26.01
C ARG A 102 -4.61 9.42 27.34
N GLU A 103 -5.67 10.18 27.50
CA GLU A 103 -6.53 10.18 28.69
C GLU A 103 -7.28 8.86 28.80
N ALA A 104 -7.85 8.36 27.71
CA ALA A 104 -8.45 7.04 27.63
C ALA A 104 -7.44 5.94 27.98
N GLN A 105 -6.21 6.00 27.45
CA GLN A 105 -5.12 5.07 27.82
C GLN A 105 -4.74 5.16 29.30
N LYS A 106 -4.69 6.38 29.87
CA LYS A 106 -4.42 6.60 31.29
C LYS A 106 -5.57 6.11 32.17
N GLU A 107 -6.80 6.24 31.72
CA GLU A 107 -8.00 5.80 32.44
C GLU A 107 -8.13 4.28 32.40
N VAL A 108 -7.85 3.64 31.26
CA VAL A 108 -7.69 2.18 31.14
C VAL A 108 -6.60 1.71 32.10
N ARG A 109 -5.42 2.36 32.09
CA ARG A 109 -4.32 2.06 33.02
C ARG A 109 -4.74 2.23 34.48
N ARG A 110 -5.48 3.29 34.82
CA ARG A 110 -5.97 3.57 36.17
C ARG A 110 -6.99 2.50 36.62
N LYS A 111 -7.96 2.17 35.76
CA LYS A 111 -8.97 1.14 35.97
C LYS A 111 -8.35 -0.26 36.13
N MET A 112 -7.31 -0.57 35.35
CA MET A 112 -6.55 -1.82 35.46
C MET A 112 -5.90 -1.97 36.84
N TYR A 113 -5.38 -0.89 37.42
CA TYR A 113 -4.66 -0.93 38.71
C TYR A 113 -5.54 -0.67 39.94
N THR A 114 -6.77 -0.16 39.79
CA THR A 114 -7.74 -0.06 40.89
C THR A 114 -8.21 -1.45 41.31
N GLY A 115 -7.68 -1.95 42.42
CA GLY A 115 -7.98 -3.27 42.97
C GLY A 115 -6.79 -4.24 43.01
N MET A 116 -5.67 -3.94 42.33
CA MET A 116 -4.47 -4.78 42.35
C MET A 116 -3.57 -4.48 43.56
N SER A 117 -3.14 -5.51 44.28
CA SER A 117 -2.14 -5.39 45.36
C SER A 117 -0.81 -4.86 44.79
N LYS A 118 0.00 -4.15 45.60
CA LYS A 118 1.26 -3.53 45.11
C LYS A 118 2.20 -4.53 44.44
N HIS A 119 2.14 -5.80 44.83
CA HIS A 119 3.01 -6.88 44.39
C HIS A 119 2.59 -7.48 43.02
N GLU A 120 1.37 -7.21 42.57
CA GLU A 120 0.79 -7.77 41.34
C GLU A 120 0.87 -6.80 40.14
N ARG A 121 1.31 -5.55 40.37
CA ARG A 121 1.37 -4.50 39.35
C ARG A 121 2.56 -4.71 38.42
N VAL A 122 2.34 -5.40 37.30
CA VAL A 122 3.32 -5.50 36.20
C VAL A 122 3.28 -4.25 35.29
N PRO A 123 4.43 -3.70 34.86
CA PRO A 123 4.48 -2.58 33.93
C PRO A 123 3.84 -2.92 32.58
N ILE A 124 3.00 -2.02 32.04
CA ILE A 124 2.33 -2.21 30.72
C ILE A 124 3.33 -2.48 29.58
N SER A 125 4.54 -1.92 29.65
CA SER A 125 5.61 -2.20 28.67
C SER A 125 5.98 -3.68 28.59
N TYR A 126 5.88 -4.43 29.69
CA TYR A 126 6.15 -5.87 29.73
C TYR A 126 5.01 -6.71 29.12
N ILE A 127 3.76 -6.28 29.27
CA ILE A 127 2.58 -6.98 28.73
C ILE A 127 2.51 -6.80 27.21
N LEU A 128 2.69 -5.57 26.71
CA LEU A 128 2.71 -5.29 25.26
C LEU A 128 3.87 -5.99 24.54
N ALA A 129 5.00 -6.21 25.23
CA ALA A 129 6.12 -6.98 24.70
C ALA A 129 5.79 -8.49 24.63
N ALA A 130 5.09 -9.04 25.62
CA ALA A 130 4.66 -10.43 25.64
C ALA A 130 3.60 -10.75 24.57
N ASP A 131 2.67 -9.83 24.33
CA ASP A 131 1.66 -9.98 23.26
C ASP A 131 2.29 -9.88 21.86
N LYS A 132 3.30 -9.02 21.66
CA LYS A 132 4.08 -8.99 20.42
C LYS A 132 4.88 -10.28 20.19
N LEU A 133 5.38 -10.91 21.25
CA LEU A 133 6.07 -12.21 21.16
C LEU A 133 5.11 -13.37 20.88
N LYS A 134 3.88 -13.35 21.43
CA LYS A 134 2.81 -14.33 21.11
C LYS A 134 2.23 -14.14 19.71
N ALA A 135 2.06 -12.89 19.25
CA ALA A 135 1.60 -12.59 17.89
C ALA A 135 2.63 -12.96 16.82
N GLY A 136 3.91 -13.03 17.17
CA GLY A 136 5.00 -13.45 16.29
C GLY A 136 5.19 -14.97 16.14
N SER A 137 4.49 -15.81 16.91
CA SER A 137 4.66 -17.27 16.89
C SER A 137 3.58 -18.05 16.12
N VAL A 138 2.73 -17.37 15.35
CA VAL A 138 1.71 -18.03 14.50
C VAL A 138 1.91 -17.64 13.03
N VAL A 139 3.08 -17.98 12.45
CA VAL A 139 3.18 -18.32 11.02
C VAL A 139 4.37 -19.29 10.83
N SER A 140 4.13 -20.59 10.94
CA SER A 140 4.94 -21.63 10.28
C SER A 140 4.11 -22.89 10.03
N ASN A 141 3.37 -22.90 8.93
CA ASN A 141 3.28 -23.99 7.92
C ASN A 141 2.37 -23.54 6.78
#